data_AF-A0AAV6BB93-F1
#
_entry.id   AF-A0AAV6BB93-F1
#
_cell.length_a   1.000
_cell.length_b   1.000
_cell.length_c   1.000
_cell.angle_alpha   90.00
_cell.angle_beta   90.00
_cell.angle_gamma   90.00
#
_symmetry.space_group_name_H-M   'P 1'
#
loop_
_entity.id
_entity.type
_entity.pdbx_description
1 polymer ?
#
loop_
_entity_poly.entity_id
_entity_poly.type
_entity_poly.pdbx_seq_one_letter_code
_entity_poly.pdbx_strand_id
1 'polypeptide(L)'
;TLNGLGTSLRAQGDDTAALAYHEEGLTLQRELGERSGIAYSLGELGLLAANAHEFQRGRAYLAESLGILREMGDQHGIADALERAAALEFRQDQPERALTLYGASRALRERLGVEAMPSERRRVQEDLASLWDALGADGAAALFSKGRTMALEKAFAFATESVL
;
A
#
# COMPACT_ATOMS: atom_id res chain seq x y z
N THR A 1 2.06 -19.76 -6.13
CA THR A 1 3.14 -18.86 -6.60
C THR A 1 3.94 -18.41 -5.39
N LEU A 2 5.19 -17.98 -5.54
CA LEU A 2 6.01 -17.48 -4.42
C LEU A 2 5.30 -16.31 -3.71
N ASN A 3 4.70 -15.40 -4.49
CA ASN A 3 3.88 -14.31 -3.97
C ASN A 3 2.70 -14.78 -3.11
N GLY A 4 2.01 -15.85 -3.53
CA GLY A 4 0.91 -16.41 -2.74
C GLY A 4 1.38 -17.02 -1.41
N LEU A 5 2.57 -17.65 -1.39
CA LEU A 5 3.17 -18.16 -0.16
C LEU A 5 3.59 -17.01 0.76
N GLY A 6 4.25 -15.99 0.21
CA GLY A 6 4.65 -14.80 0.94
C GLY A 6 3.45 -14.10 1.61
N THR A 7 2.37 -13.85 0.87
CA THR A 7 1.15 -13.24 1.41
C THR A 7 0.51 -14.11 2.51
N SER A 8 0.51 -15.44 2.35
CA SER A 8 -0.02 -16.36 3.36
C SER A 8 0.80 -16.35 4.66
N LEU A 9 2.13 -16.29 4.56
CA LEU A 9 3.03 -16.23 5.71
C LEU A 9 2.93 -14.89 6.43
N ARG A 10 2.86 -13.78 5.68
CA ARG A 10 2.59 -12.45 6.25
C ARG A 10 1.28 -12.42 7.03
N ALA A 11 0.21 -13.04 6.50
CA ALA A 11 -1.07 -13.12 7.20
C ALA A 11 -1.02 -13.96 8.49
N GLN A 12 -0.02 -14.83 8.63
CA GLN A 12 0.27 -15.60 9.84
C GLN A 12 1.26 -14.90 10.80
N GLY A 13 1.78 -13.73 10.41
CA GLY A 13 2.76 -12.97 11.19
C GLY A 13 4.22 -13.39 10.98
N ASP A 14 4.50 -14.28 10.02
CA ASP A 14 5.86 -14.66 9.65
C ASP A 14 6.41 -13.72 8.57
N ASP A 15 6.71 -12.49 8.98
CA ASP A 15 7.19 -11.43 8.10
C ASP A 15 8.59 -11.75 7.53
N THR A 16 9.42 -12.49 8.27
CA THR A 16 10.76 -12.92 7.79
C THR A 16 10.64 -13.90 6.63
N ALA A 17 9.82 -14.94 6.76
CA ALA A 17 9.62 -15.88 5.66
C ALA A 17 8.88 -15.20 4.49
N ALA A 18 7.90 -14.34 4.77
CA ALA A 18 7.21 -13.58 3.73
C ALA A 18 8.19 -12.71 2.91
N LEU A 19 9.13 -12.04 3.58
CA LEU A 19 10.16 -11.24 2.92
C LEU A 19 10.98 -12.09 1.95
N ALA A 20 11.48 -13.24 2.39
CA ALA A 20 12.27 -14.14 1.55
C ALA A 20 11.50 -14.59 0.30
N TYR A 21 10.24 -15.00 0.44
CA TYR A 21 9.42 -15.43 -0.70
C TYR A 21 9.11 -14.28 -1.68
N HIS A 22 8.91 -13.07 -1.19
CA HIS A 22 8.66 -11.91 -2.06
C HIS A 22 9.94 -11.42 -2.76
N GLU A 23 11.11 -11.49 -2.12
CA GLU A 23 12.40 -11.16 -2.75
C GLU A 23 12.78 -12.20 -3.83
N GLU A 24 12.58 -13.49 -3.55
CA GLU A 24 12.77 -14.56 -4.54
C GLU A 24 11.78 -14.42 -5.70
N GLY A 25 10.50 -14.17 -5.40
CA GLY A 25 9.46 -13.92 -6.38
C GLY A 25 9.77 -12.72 -7.29
N LEU A 26 10.19 -11.60 -6.69
CA LEU A 26 10.61 -10.41 -7.42
C LEU A 26 11.78 -10.69 -8.37
N THR A 27 12.78 -11.44 -7.92
CA THR A 27 13.95 -11.81 -8.72
C THR A 27 13.52 -12.58 -9.97
N LEU A 28 12.76 -13.67 -9.79
CA LEU A 28 12.27 -14.48 -10.90
C LEU A 28 11.35 -13.70 -11.85
N GLN A 29 10.48 -12.84 -11.32
CA GLN A 29 9.59 -12.03 -12.16
C GLN A 29 10.34 -10.98 -12.98
N ARG A 30 11.44 -10.43 -12.44
CA ARG A 30 12.34 -9.56 -13.22
C ARG A 30 13.03 -10.33 -14.34
N GLU A 31 13.51 -11.54 -14.08
CA GLU A 31 14.12 -12.40 -15.11
C GLU A 31 13.12 -12.76 -16.22
N LEU A 32 11.86 -13.00 -15.85
CA LEU A 32 10.79 -13.36 -16.79
C LEU A 32 10.13 -12.13 -17.46
N GLY A 33 10.39 -10.92 -16.98
CA GLY A 33 9.73 -9.70 -17.47
C GLY A 33 8.24 -9.58 -17.07
N GLU A 34 7.81 -10.29 -16.03
CA GLU A 34 6.42 -10.37 -15.57
C GLU A 34 6.02 -9.13 -14.76
N ARG A 35 5.72 -8.03 -15.47
CA ARG A 35 5.48 -6.69 -14.88
C ARG A 35 4.46 -6.67 -13.75
N SER A 36 3.32 -7.35 -13.90
CA SER A 36 2.29 -7.43 -12.85
C SER A 36 2.82 -8.11 -11.58
N GLY A 37 3.62 -9.17 -11.77
CA GLY A 37 4.28 -9.87 -10.66
C GLY A 37 5.26 -8.96 -9.94
N ILE A 38 6.13 -8.27 -10.70
CA ILE A 38 7.12 -7.32 -10.17
C ILE A 38 6.42 -6.26 -9.30
N ALA A 39 5.39 -5.60 -9.84
CA ALA A 39 4.63 -4.58 -9.11
C ALA A 39 4.00 -5.13 -7.82
N TYR A 40 3.41 -6.32 -7.85
CA TYR A 40 2.82 -6.94 -6.67
C TYR A 40 3.88 -7.23 -5.60
N SER A 41 4.99 -7.85 -5.99
CA SER A 41 6.08 -8.21 -5.06
C SER A 41 6.68 -6.97 -4.40
N LEU A 42 6.92 -5.91 -5.18
CA LEU A 42 7.37 -4.62 -4.64
C LEU A 42 6.36 -4.02 -3.66
N GLY A 43 5.06 -4.13 -3.93
CA GLY A 43 4.02 -3.68 -2.99
C GLY A 43 4.07 -4.41 -1.65
N GLU A 44 4.25 -5.74 -1.67
CA GLU A 44 4.40 -6.56 -0.46
C GLU A 44 5.69 -6.25 0.30
N LEU A 45 6.82 -6.14 -0.41
CA LEU A 45 8.09 -5.74 0.18
C LEU A 45 8.02 -4.34 0.81
N GLY A 46 7.27 -3.43 0.18
CA GLY A 46 7.00 -2.09 0.71
C GLY A 46 6.29 -2.11 2.06
N LEU A 47 5.27 -2.96 2.20
CA LEU A 47 4.52 -3.13 3.44
C LEU A 47 5.35 -3.84 4.52
N LEU A 48 6.10 -4.89 4.16
CA LEU A 48 6.98 -5.61 5.07
C LEU A 48 8.10 -4.71 5.61
N ALA A 49 8.72 -3.91 4.74
CA ALA A 49 9.72 -2.92 5.14
C ALA A 49 9.12 -1.89 6.11
N ALA A 50 7.87 -1.44 5.90
CA ALA A 50 7.19 -0.56 6.84
C ALA A 50 6.92 -1.20 8.21
N ASN A 51 6.55 -2.49 8.25
CA ASN A 51 6.42 -3.24 9.50
C ASN A 51 7.76 -3.37 10.24
N ALA A 52 8.86 -3.46 9.49
CA ALA A 52 10.23 -3.46 10.02
C ALA A 52 10.78 -2.06 10.34
N HIS A 53 9.96 -0.99 10.23
CA HIS A 53 10.36 0.41 10.40
C HIS A 53 11.44 0.90 9.41
N GLU A 54 11.61 0.22 8.27
CA GLU A 54 12.51 0.61 7.16
C GLU A 54 11.77 1.52 6.16
N PHE A 55 11.23 2.65 6.63
CA PHE A 55 10.27 3.46 5.87
C PHE A 55 10.78 3.95 4.51
N GLN A 56 12.04 4.34 4.42
CA GLN A 56 12.66 4.87 3.20
C GLN A 56 12.77 3.77 2.14
N ARG A 57 13.14 2.55 2.56
CA ARG A 57 13.20 1.37 1.69
C ARG A 57 11.78 0.96 1.27
N GLY A 58 10.84 0.93 2.22
CA GLY A 58 9.44 0.62 1.94
C GLY A 58 8.81 1.58 0.92
N ARG A 59 9.08 2.89 1.08
CA ARG A 59 8.63 3.92 0.16
C ARG A 59 9.24 3.78 -1.23
N ALA A 60 10.53 3.44 -1.32
CA ALA A 60 11.18 3.17 -2.60
C ALA A 60 10.53 1.98 -3.35
N TYR A 61 10.24 0.89 -2.64
CA TYR A 61 9.51 -0.24 -3.23
C TYR A 61 8.11 0.14 -3.71
N LEU A 62 7.36 0.89 -2.90
CA LEU A 62 6.02 1.35 -3.29
C LEU A 62 6.05 2.32 -4.47
N ALA A 63 7.06 3.19 -4.56
CA ALA A 63 7.24 4.09 -5.69
C ALA A 63 7.50 3.32 -7.00
N GLU A 64 8.36 2.30 -6.96
CA GLU A 64 8.62 1.44 -8.11
C GLU A 64 7.37 0.65 -8.51
N SER A 65 6.66 0.06 -7.54
CA SER A 65 5.39 -0.64 -7.76
C SER A 65 4.34 0.25 -8.44
N LEU A 66 4.08 1.43 -7.86
CA LEU A 66 3.13 2.40 -8.42
C LEU A 66 3.53 2.85 -9.82
N GLY A 67 4.83 3.03 -10.09
CA GLY A 67 5.34 3.42 -11.41
C GLY A 67 5.01 2.38 -12.47
N ILE A 68 5.29 1.10 -12.17
CA ILE A 68 4.98 -0.03 -13.06
C ILE A 68 3.47 -0.13 -13.31
N LEU A 69 2.67 -0.06 -12.25
CA LEU A 69 1.21 -0.15 -12.34
C LEU A 69 0.62 1.01 -13.16
N ARG A 70 1.16 2.22 -13.00
CA ARG A 70 0.77 3.39 -13.80
C ARG A 70 1.06 3.17 -15.27
N GLU A 71 2.25 2.68 -15.62
CA GLU A 71 2.63 2.39 -17.00
C GLU A 71 1.75 1.31 -17.64
N MET A 72 1.27 0.35 -16.83
CA MET A 72 0.35 -0.69 -17.28
C MET A 72 -1.11 -0.23 -17.34
N GLY A 73 -1.46 0.93 -16.76
CA GLY A 73 -2.84 1.36 -16.58
C GLY A 73 -3.63 0.51 -15.58
N ASP A 74 -2.95 -0.22 -14.69
CA ASP A 74 -3.58 -1.09 -13.70
C ASP A 74 -4.10 -0.29 -12.50
N GLN A 75 -5.33 0.20 -12.63
CA GLN A 75 -5.98 0.99 -11.57
C GLN A 75 -6.30 0.17 -10.32
N HIS A 76 -6.47 -1.16 -10.44
CA HIS A 76 -6.72 -2.01 -9.28
C HIS A 76 -5.46 -2.13 -8.42
N GLY A 77 -4.33 -2.46 -9.05
CA GLY A 77 -3.05 -2.53 -8.36
C GLY A 77 -2.62 -1.17 -7.79
N ILE A 78 -2.96 -0.05 -8.45
CA ILE A 78 -2.71 1.28 -7.88
C ILE A 78 -3.48 1.49 -6.58
N ALA A 79 -4.74 1.04 -6.50
CA ALA A 79 -5.51 1.15 -5.26
C ALA A 79 -4.88 0.33 -4.11
N ASP A 80 -4.42 -0.89 -4.40
CA ASP A 80 -3.71 -1.73 -3.44
C ASP A 80 -2.40 -1.07 -2.97
N ALA A 81 -1.62 -0.52 -3.89
CA ALA A 81 -0.35 0.15 -3.57
C ALA A 81 -0.55 1.44 -2.77
N LEU A 82 -1.61 2.21 -3.03
CA LEU A 82 -2.00 3.37 -2.21
C LEU A 82 -2.41 2.98 -0.78
N GLU A 83 -3.10 1.85 -0.59
CA GLU A 83 -3.42 1.32 0.74
C GLU A 83 -2.17 0.87 1.51
N ARG A 84 -1.19 0.29 0.81
CA ARG A 84 0.11 -0.07 1.41
C ARG A 84 0.94 1.16 1.76
N ALA A 85 0.89 2.20 0.93
CA ALA A 85 1.49 3.50 1.25
C ALA A 85 0.82 4.14 2.46
N ALA A 86 -0.51 4.08 2.56
CA ALA A 86 -1.24 4.55 3.74
C ALA A 86 -0.80 3.81 5.01
N ALA A 87 -0.63 2.49 4.93
CA ALA A 87 -0.12 1.68 6.02
C ALA A 87 1.31 2.11 6.43
N LEU A 88 2.18 2.36 5.46
CA LEU A 88 3.53 2.85 5.71
C LEU A 88 3.51 4.19 6.45
N GLU A 89 2.72 5.16 6.01
CA GLU A 89 2.57 6.44 6.70
C GLU A 89 2.04 6.25 8.12
N PHE A 90 1.10 5.33 8.32
CA PHE A 90 0.58 5.02 9.65
C PHE A 90 1.66 4.43 10.57
N ARG A 91 2.48 3.49 10.07
CA ARG A 91 3.63 2.95 10.82
C ARG A 91 4.74 3.98 11.05
N GLN A 92 4.83 5.00 10.20
CA GLN A 92 5.76 6.13 10.33
C GLN A 92 5.20 7.26 11.23
N ASP A 93 4.07 7.04 11.92
CA ASP A 93 3.42 8.03 12.79
C ASP A 93 3.02 9.32 12.04
N GLN A 94 2.55 9.15 10.79
CA GLN A 94 2.05 10.22 9.93
C GLN A 94 0.54 10.04 9.67
N PRO A 95 -0.31 10.18 10.71
CA PRO A 95 -1.72 9.78 10.63
C PRO A 95 -2.53 10.60 9.61
N GLU A 96 -2.19 11.87 9.41
CA GLU A 96 -2.86 12.72 8.42
C GLU A 96 -2.61 12.24 6.98
N ARG A 97 -1.37 11.83 6.71
CA ARG A 97 -0.96 11.31 5.40
C ARG A 97 -1.59 9.94 5.16
N ALA A 98 -1.58 9.07 6.16
CA ALA A 98 -2.22 7.76 6.12
C ALA A 98 -3.71 7.87 5.75
N LEU A 99 -4.47 8.71 6.46
CA LEU A 99 -5.90 8.91 6.17
C LEU A 99 -6.16 9.48 4.78
N THR A 100 -5.34 10.42 4.34
CA THR A 100 -5.46 11.00 3.01
C THR A 100 -5.25 9.93 1.93
N LEU A 101 -4.24 9.07 2.09
CA LEU A 101 -3.98 7.97 1.15
C LEU A 101 -5.07 6.90 1.19
N TYR A 102 -5.57 6.54 2.37
CA TYR A 102 -6.72 5.64 2.49
C TYR A 102 -7.97 6.19 1.79
N GLY A 103 -8.22 7.49 1.91
CA GLY A 103 -9.31 8.17 1.18
C GLY A 103 -9.13 8.09 -0.33
N ALA A 104 -7.91 8.33 -0.83
CA ALA A 104 -7.60 8.26 -2.25
C ALA A 104 -7.78 6.85 -2.82
N SER A 105 -7.27 5.83 -2.13
CA SER A 105 -7.49 4.43 -2.52
C SER A 105 -8.98 4.06 -2.51
N ARG A 106 -9.72 4.49 -1.47
CA ARG A 106 -11.16 4.22 -1.37
C ARG A 106 -11.94 4.78 -2.56
N ALA A 107 -11.68 6.04 -2.92
CA ALA A 107 -12.34 6.66 -4.07
C ALA A 107 -12.03 5.92 -5.38
N LEU A 108 -10.78 5.46 -5.56
CA LEU A 108 -10.42 4.68 -6.74
C LEU A 108 -11.14 3.32 -6.78
N ARG A 109 -11.16 2.59 -5.66
CA ARG A 109 -11.88 1.31 -5.54
C ARG A 109 -13.37 1.43 -5.84
N GLU A 110 -14.03 2.43 -5.26
CA GLU A 110 -15.46 2.70 -5.50
C GLU A 110 -15.73 2.99 -6.97
N ARG A 111 -14.87 3.79 -7.62
CA ARG A 111 -14.99 4.12 -9.04
C ARG A 111 -14.82 2.91 -9.96
N LEU A 112 -14.02 1.94 -9.53
CA LEU A 112 -13.82 0.66 -10.22
C LEU A 112 -14.91 -0.38 -9.89
N GLY A 113 -15.72 -0.15 -8.86
CA GLY A 113 -16.68 -1.14 -8.35
C GLY A 113 -16.03 -2.37 -7.72
N VAL A 114 -14.82 -2.24 -7.19
CA VAL A 114 -14.05 -3.33 -6.58
C VAL A 114 -13.87 -3.10 -5.09
N GLU A 115 -14.00 -4.15 -4.28
CA GLU A 115 -13.69 -4.08 -2.85
C GLU A 115 -12.21 -4.37 -2.58
N ALA A 116 -11.74 -3.97 -1.39
CA ALA A 116 -10.42 -4.38 -0.92
C ALA A 116 -10.35 -5.89 -0.70
N MET A 117 -9.18 -6.46 -0.98
CA MET A 117 -8.91 -7.88 -0.81
C MET A 117 -9.23 -8.33 0.63
N PRO A 118 -9.88 -9.50 0.83
CA PRO A 118 -10.26 -9.96 2.17
C PRO A 118 -9.08 -10.05 3.15
N SER A 119 -7.88 -10.40 2.65
CA SER A 119 -6.64 -10.48 3.43
C SER A 119 -6.18 -9.13 3.97
N GLU A 120 -6.45 -8.04 3.23
CA GLU A 120 -6.07 -6.68 3.62
C GLU A 120 -7.15 -5.99 4.44
N ARG A 121 -8.42 -6.40 4.30
CA ARG A 121 -9.58 -5.75 4.91
C ARG A 121 -9.44 -5.56 6.42
N ARG A 122 -8.95 -6.58 7.13
CA ARG A 122 -8.74 -6.53 8.58
C ARG A 122 -7.71 -5.45 8.94
N ARG A 123 -6.53 -5.50 8.33
CA ARG A 123 -5.46 -4.53 8.57
C ARG A 123 -5.93 -3.10 8.29
N VAL A 124 -6.57 -2.89 7.14
CA VAL A 124 -7.10 -1.56 6.76
C VAL A 124 -8.15 -1.09 7.77
N GLN A 125 -9.04 -1.97 8.24
CA GLN A 125 -10.03 -1.61 9.25
C GLN A 125 -9.40 -1.22 10.59
N GLU A 126 -8.39 -1.95 11.04
CA GLU A 126 -7.66 -1.68 12.29
C GLU A 126 -6.88 -0.37 12.23
N ASP A 127 -6.16 -0.14 11.12
CA ASP A 127 -5.43 1.10 10.87
C ASP A 127 -6.41 2.30 10.87
N LEU A 128 -7.53 2.21 10.12
CA LEU A 128 -8.55 3.27 10.10
C LEU A 128 -9.18 3.50 11.48
N ALA A 129 -9.52 2.45 12.23
CA ALA A 129 -10.08 2.61 13.57
C ALA A 129 -9.13 3.39 14.50
N SER A 130 -7.84 3.03 14.46
CA SER A 130 -6.80 3.70 15.25
C SER A 130 -6.62 5.17 14.84
N LEU A 131 -6.64 5.44 13.53
CA LEU A 131 -6.54 6.79 12.99
C LEU A 131 -7.73 7.68 13.38
N TRP A 132 -8.95 7.13 13.37
CA TRP A 132 -10.16 7.87 13.78
C TRP A 132 -10.17 8.17 15.28
N ASP A 133 -9.68 7.26 16.11
CA ASP A 133 -9.54 7.47 17.55
C ASP A 133 -8.51 8.58 17.83
N ALA A 134 -7.34 8.51 17.18
CA ALA A 134 -6.24 9.44 17.39
C ALA A 134 -6.56 10.89 16.92
N LEU A 135 -7.24 11.05 15.78
CA LEU A 135 -7.48 12.36 15.16
C LEU A 135 -8.88 12.93 15.47
N GLY A 136 -9.74 12.14 16.11
CA GLY A 136 -11.15 12.46 16.30
C GLY A 136 -11.96 12.40 15.00
N ALA A 137 -13.28 12.24 15.14
CA ALA A 137 -14.18 12.00 14.02
C ALA A 137 -14.13 13.09 12.94
N ASP A 138 -14.17 14.36 13.33
CA ASP A 138 -14.22 15.49 12.39
C ASP A 138 -12.89 15.65 11.63
N GLY A 139 -11.77 15.58 12.36
CA GLY A 139 -10.44 15.66 11.76
C GLY A 139 -10.17 14.51 10.79
N ALA A 140 -10.48 13.28 11.23
CA ALA A 140 -10.32 12.10 10.39
C ALA A 140 -11.22 12.15 9.14
N ALA A 141 -12.49 12.55 9.29
CA ALA A 141 -13.41 12.69 8.17
C ALA A 141 -12.93 13.74 7.14
N ALA A 142 -12.41 14.88 7.60
CA ALA A 142 -11.87 15.91 6.72
C ALA A 142 -10.67 15.41 5.89
N LEU A 143 -9.72 14.73 6.54
CA LEU A 143 -8.53 14.17 5.87
C LEU A 143 -8.88 13.04 4.91
N PHE A 144 -9.78 12.14 5.31
CA PHE A 144 -10.27 11.08 4.44
C PHE A 144 -11.02 11.63 3.22
N SER A 145 -11.87 12.65 3.41
CA SER A 145 -12.58 13.33 2.32
C SER A 145 -11.61 14.07 1.36
N LYS A 146 -10.59 14.72 1.92
CA LYS A 146 -9.49 15.31 1.13
C LYS A 146 -8.81 14.26 0.25
N GLY A 147 -8.54 13.08 0.80
CA GLY A 147 -8.03 11.93 0.05
C GLY A 147 -8.95 11.51 -1.09
N ARG A 148 -10.25 11.35 -0.81
CA ARG A 148 -11.25 10.89 -1.78
C ARG A 148 -11.42 11.81 -3.00
N THR A 149 -11.12 13.10 -2.83
CA THR A 149 -11.22 14.10 -3.91
C THR A 149 -9.88 14.37 -4.60
N MET A 150 -8.81 13.68 -4.18
CA MET A 150 -7.48 13.82 -4.74
C MET A 150 -7.40 13.17 -6.12
N ALA A 151 -6.85 13.89 -7.10
CA ALA A 151 -6.54 13.33 -8.41
C ALA A 151 -5.51 12.20 -8.28
N LEU A 152 -5.60 11.17 -9.12
CA LEU A 152 -4.75 9.97 -9.05
C LEU A 152 -3.26 10.30 -9.14
N GLU A 153 -2.90 11.24 -10.01
CA GLU A 153 -1.53 11.71 -10.20
C GLU A 153 -0.98 12.39 -8.94
N LYS A 154 -1.85 13.14 -8.22
CA LYS A 154 -1.49 13.74 -6.94
C LYS A 154 -1.37 12.69 -5.84
N ALA A 155 -2.25 11.68 -5.83
CA ALA A 155 -2.16 10.58 -4.88
C ALA A 155 -0.88 9.78 -5.04
N PHE A 156 -0.44 9.55 -6.29
CA PHE A 156 0.86 8.96 -6.60
C PHE A 156 2.01 9.80 -6.00
N ALA A 157 2.08 11.09 -6.33
CA ALA A 157 3.16 11.95 -5.84
C ALA A 157 3.17 11.97 -4.31
N PHE A 158 2.00 12.16 -3.70
CA PHE A 158 1.82 12.17 -2.26
C PHE A 158 2.28 10.87 -1.59
N ALA A 159 2.03 9.70 -2.19
CA ALA A 159 2.48 8.40 -1.67
C ALA A 159 4.01 8.23 -1.73
N THR A 160 4.65 8.81 -2.75
CA THR A 160 6.09 8.61 -3.01
C THR A 160 7.00 9.68 -2.39
N GLU A 161 6.44 10.83 -2.01
CA GLU A 161 7.19 11.91 -1.36
C GLU A 161 7.59 11.54 0.07
N SER A 162 8.85 11.79 0.42
CA SER A 162 9.34 11.68 1.79
C SER A 162 9.00 12.95 2.57
N VAL A 163 8.59 12.79 3.83
CA VAL A 163 8.53 13.89 4.80
C VAL A 163 9.93 14.08 5.38
N LEU A 164 10.49 15.29 5.25
CA LEU A 164 11.81 15.68 5.79
C LEU A 164 11.74 15.99 7.29
#